data_AF-A0A9D7HAU6-F1
#
_entry.id   AF-A0A9D7HAU6-F1
#
_cell.length_a   1.000
_cell.length_b   1.000
_cell.length_c   1.000
_cell.angle_alpha   90.00
_cell.angle_beta   90.00
_cell.angle_gamma   90.00
#
_symmetry.space_group_name_H-M   'P 1'
#
loop_
_entity.id
_entity.type
_entity.pdbx_description
1 polymer ?
#
loop_
_entity_poly.entity_id
_entity_poly.type
_entity_poly.pdbx_seq_one_letter_code
_entity_poly.pdbx_strand_id
1 'polypeptide(L)'
;MTQGFGSSLCGKGAAVVAAALTLAVPAVAHAQQQQPRQQPNAAPQRMVPVTAGANRYATPDGAVRFVLDRSGGRAALVQFEGDPEVHVLRPTMGAGGDEIFQTENGDVRLRVTSHGGIIVYTRAIRTGAAASEEGRVAPLTPEDLAFAEMQQRFRVLQNRTRRSVGQPIMFTVPAQMSPQAAGVVTDAAERAAEGLAEAPMTNVRRVIIAIGRVPALALRGDTLLIQVAPQLGYAGRPSSSAIRNVVMGQVQGPEQ
;
A
#
# COMPACT_ATOMS: atom_id res chain seq x y z
N MET A 1 5.35 -23.78 60.69
CA MET A 1 6.33 -24.87 60.87
C MET A 1 7.18 -24.92 59.61
N THR A 2 8.33 -24.23 59.63
CA THR A 2 9.69 -24.79 59.77
C THR A 2 10.28 -25.08 58.38
N GLN A 3 10.91 -24.06 57.76
CA GLN A 3 12.37 -23.85 57.63
C GLN A 3 13.06 -24.72 56.58
N GLY A 4 13.94 -24.09 55.80
CA GLY A 4 14.93 -24.72 54.94
C GLY A 4 15.80 -23.69 54.22
N PHE A 5 16.78 -23.14 54.93
CA PHE A 5 17.85 -22.26 54.44
C PHE A 5 18.85 -23.02 53.54
N GLY A 6 19.53 -22.29 52.64
CA GLY A 6 20.74 -22.74 51.97
C GLY A 6 21.47 -21.59 51.27
N SER A 7 22.52 -21.09 51.90
CA SER A 7 23.42 -20.01 51.46
C SER A 7 24.85 -20.54 51.30
N SER A 8 25.64 -20.01 50.34
CA SER A 8 27.12 -19.87 50.39
C SER A 8 27.65 -19.25 49.08
N LEU A 9 28.23 -18.04 49.09
CA LEU A 9 29.66 -17.67 49.28
C LEU A 9 30.52 -17.93 48.01
N CYS A 10 31.02 -16.92 47.29
CA CYS A 10 32.10 -15.96 47.57
C CYS A 10 33.44 -16.38 46.93
N GLY A 11 34.07 -15.47 46.20
CA GLY A 11 35.40 -15.68 45.60
C GLY A 11 35.97 -14.39 45.03
N LYS A 12 36.53 -13.55 45.91
CA LYS A 12 37.42 -12.43 45.57
C LYS A 12 38.84 -12.97 45.30
N GLY A 13 39.57 -12.37 44.37
CA GLY A 13 41.01 -12.56 44.24
C GLY A 13 41.65 -11.36 43.54
N ALA A 14 42.43 -10.58 44.28
CA ALA A 14 43.19 -9.42 43.85
C ALA A 14 44.67 -9.57 44.27
N ALA A 15 45.51 -8.74 43.65
CA ALA A 15 46.92 -8.43 43.96
C ALA A 15 47.98 -9.36 43.32
N VAL A 16 48.80 -8.94 42.33
CA VAL A 16 49.90 -7.93 42.27
C VAL A 16 51.23 -8.50 42.82
N VAL A 17 52.31 -8.40 42.02
CA VAL A 17 53.63 -7.76 42.34
C VAL A 17 54.77 -8.28 41.41
N ALA A 18 55.38 -7.33 40.69
CA ALA A 18 56.80 -7.13 40.29
C ALA A 18 57.61 -8.23 39.53
N ALA A 19 58.67 -7.95 38.75
CA ALA A 19 59.25 -6.76 38.10
C ALA A 19 60.46 -7.22 37.23
N ALA A 20 60.97 -6.29 36.40
CA ALA A 20 62.36 -6.11 35.93
C ALA A 20 62.73 -6.49 34.47
N LEU A 21 62.82 -5.44 33.65
CA LEU A 21 63.97 -4.96 32.85
C LEU A 21 64.68 -5.92 31.86
N THR A 22 64.53 -5.64 30.56
CA THR A 22 65.66 -5.53 29.61
C THR A 22 65.31 -4.59 28.45
N LEU A 23 66.25 -3.69 28.14
CA LEU A 23 66.24 -2.72 27.04
C LEU A 23 66.46 -3.41 25.68
N ALA A 24 65.60 -3.13 24.69
CA ALA A 24 65.92 -3.30 23.28
C ALA A 24 65.14 -2.27 22.44
N VAL A 25 65.88 -1.59 21.56
CA VAL A 25 65.49 -0.44 20.75
C VAL A 25 64.45 -0.85 19.68
N PRO A 26 63.37 -0.07 19.45
CA PRO A 26 62.33 -0.48 18.51
C PRO A 26 62.80 -0.26 17.06
N ALA A 27 62.90 -1.35 16.31
CA ALA A 27 62.82 -1.28 14.86
C ALA A 27 61.39 -0.87 14.50
N VAL A 28 61.23 0.31 13.92
CA VAL A 28 59.98 0.82 13.35
C VAL A 28 59.64 -0.03 12.13
N ALA A 29 58.98 -1.16 12.36
CA ALA A 29 58.19 -1.82 11.33
C ALA A 29 56.99 -0.92 11.08
N HIS A 30 56.97 -0.25 9.93
CA HIS A 30 55.78 0.40 9.40
C HIS A 30 54.71 -0.68 9.18
N ALA A 31 53.93 -0.95 10.23
CA ALA A 31 52.65 -1.60 10.11
C ALA A 31 51.79 -0.68 9.23
N GLN A 32 51.69 -1.08 7.97
CA GLN A 32 50.78 -0.53 6.99
C GLN A 32 49.38 -0.59 7.61
N GLN A 33 48.90 0.54 8.13
CA GLN A 33 47.51 0.70 8.54
C GLN A 33 46.67 0.41 7.30
N GLN A 34 46.20 -0.83 7.19
CA GLN A 34 45.07 -1.20 6.37
C GLN A 34 43.88 -0.44 6.95
N GLN A 35 43.68 0.79 6.47
CA GLN A 35 42.38 1.42 6.50
C GLN A 35 41.40 0.42 5.92
N PRO A 36 40.35 0.01 6.64
CA PRO A 36 39.25 -0.69 6.01
C PRO A 36 38.71 0.29 4.96
N ARG A 37 38.98 -0.02 3.69
CA ARG A 37 38.27 0.60 2.58
C ARG A 37 36.81 0.28 2.85
N GLN A 38 36.10 1.24 3.42
CA GLN A 38 34.65 1.32 3.36
C GLN A 38 34.32 1.36 1.87
N GLN A 39 34.18 0.19 1.26
CA GLN A 39 33.45 0.04 0.03
C GLN A 39 32.05 0.57 0.36
N PRO A 40 31.59 1.65 -0.29
CA PRO A 40 30.16 1.82 -0.40
C PRO A 40 29.71 0.55 -1.11
N ASN A 41 28.94 -0.27 -0.41
CA ASN A 41 28.21 -1.36 -1.02
C ASN A 41 27.14 -0.69 -1.89
N ALA A 42 27.59 -0.12 -3.02
CA ALA A 42 26.74 0.29 -4.11
C ALA A 42 26.22 -1.03 -4.67
N ALA A 43 25.09 -1.47 -4.14
CA ALA A 43 24.21 -2.37 -4.86
C ALA A 43 24.19 -1.87 -6.31
N PRO A 44 24.35 -2.73 -7.34
CA PRO A 44 24.18 -2.30 -8.70
C PRO A 44 22.74 -1.78 -8.80
N GLN A 45 22.59 -0.45 -8.75
CA GLN A 45 21.37 0.22 -9.11
C GLN A 45 21.16 -0.16 -10.56
N ARG A 46 20.32 -1.17 -10.79
CA ARG A 46 19.83 -1.51 -12.10
C ARG A 46 18.94 -0.35 -12.51
N MET A 47 19.59 0.67 -13.05
CA MET A 47 19.01 1.92 -13.47
C MET A 47 18.39 1.69 -14.85
N VAL A 48 17.30 0.92 -14.89
CA VAL A 48 16.25 1.26 -15.84
C VAL A 48 15.58 2.47 -15.21
N PRO A 49 15.56 3.65 -15.86
CA PRO A 49 14.72 4.73 -15.37
C PRO A 49 13.29 4.21 -15.48
N VAL A 50 12.78 3.67 -14.37
CA VAL A 50 11.35 3.69 -14.10
C VAL A 50 10.96 5.14 -14.34
N THR A 51 10.17 5.41 -15.36
CA THR A 51 9.67 6.75 -15.65
C THR A 51 8.91 7.19 -14.41
N ALA A 52 9.59 7.95 -13.55
CA ALA A 52 9.02 8.49 -12.34
C ALA A 52 7.97 9.53 -12.77
N GLY A 53 6.72 9.29 -12.40
CA GLY A 53 5.59 10.10 -12.83
C GLY A 53 4.41 9.23 -13.26
N ALA A 54 3.39 9.90 -13.81
CA ALA A 54 2.23 9.27 -14.39
C ALA A 54 2.31 9.30 -15.91
N ASN A 55 2.20 8.12 -16.52
CA ASN A 55 2.26 7.94 -17.97
C ASN A 55 1.01 7.19 -18.44
N ARG A 56 0.54 7.52 -19.64
CA ARG A 56 -0.53 6.81 -20.34
C ARG A 56 0.06 5.68 -21.17
N TYR A 57 -0.62 4.54 -21.15
CA TYR A 57 -0.26 3.34 -21.88
C TYR A 57 -1.46 2.79 -22.64
N ALA A 58 -1.18 2.14 -23.77
CA ALA A 58 -2.19 1.46 -24.57
C ALA A 58 -1.66 0.15 -25.14
N THR A 59 -2.55 -0.83 -25.29
CA THR A 59 -2.27 -2.02 -26.10
C THR A 59 -2.23 -1.67 -27.60
N PRO A 60 -1.49 -2.41 -28.44
CA PRO A 60 -1.38 -2.11 -29.87
C PRO A 60 -2.71 -2.03 -30.63
N ASP A 61 -3.70 -2.79 -30.19
CA ASP A 61 -5.07 -2.81 -30.73
C ASP A 61 -5.97 -1.70 -30.15
N GLY A 62 -5.48 -0.92 -29.18
CA GLY A 62 -6.24 0.10 -28.48
C GLY A 62 -7.34 -0.42 -27.57
N ALA A 63 -7.46 -1.74 -27.37
CA ALA A 63 -8.52 -2.36 -26.59
C ALA A 63 -8.42 -2.02 -25.09
N VAL A 64 -7.20 -1.80 -24.59
CA VAL A 64 -6.95 -1.39 -23.21
C VAL A 64 -6.09 -0.15 -23.21
N ARG A 65 -6.58 0.89 -22.53
CA ARG A 65 -5.86 2.12 -22.24
C ARG A 65 -5.88 2.36 -20.74
N PHE A 66 -4.77 2.84 -20.19
CA PHE A 66 -4.66 3.10 -18.76
C PHE A 66 -3.59 4.14 -18.45
N VAL A 67 -3.70 4.76 -17.29
CA VAL A 67 -2.66 5.58 -16.69
C VAL A 67 -1.98 4.76 -15.61
N LEU A 68 -0.64 4.69 -15.64
CA LEU A 68 0.18 4.13 -14.58
C LEU A 68 0.99 5.27 -13.94
N ASP A 69 0.79 5.46 -12.64
CA ASP A 69 1.51 6.44 -11.83
C ASP A 69 2.40 5.74 -10.81
N ARG A 70 3.72 6.00 -10.89
CA ARG A 70 4.74 5.47 -9.98
C ARG A 70 5.34 6.55 -9.07
N SER A 71 4.78 7.76 -9.05
CA SER A 71 5.28 8.89 -8.27
C SER A 71 5.15 8.72 -6.76
N GLY A 72 4.20 7.89 -6.28
CA GLY A 72 3.92 7.67 -4.86
C GLY A 72 4.96 6.85 -4.08
N GLY A 73 6.00 6.33 -4.75
CA GLY A 73 7.17 5.66 -4.16
C GLY A 73 6.93 4.25 -3.57
N ARG A 74 5.90 4.06 -2.73
CA ARG A 74 5.61 2.79 -2.05
C ARG A 74 4.55 1.92 -2.74
N ALA A 75 3.67 2.55 -3.50
CA ALA A 75 2.65 1.88 -4.30
C ALA A 75 2.59 2.56 -5.67
N ALA A 76 2.29 1.78 -6.69
CA ALA A 76 1.91 2.32 -7.99
C ALA A 76 0.39 2.46 -8.04
N LEU A 77 -0.10 3.41 -8.81
CA LEU A 77 -1.53 3.61 -9.04
C LEU A 77 -1.81 3.30 -10.50
N VAL A 78 -2.92 2.62 -10.77
CA VAL A 78 -3.39 2.41 -12.14
C VAL A 78 -4.85 2.83 -12.26
N GLN A 79 -5.18 3.56 -13.32
CA GLN A 79 -6.56 3.86 -13.70
C GLN A 79 -6.78 3.38 -15.12
N PHE A 80 -7.73 2.46 -15.30
CA PHE A 80 -8.12 1.98 -16.63
C PHE A 80 -9.14 2.92 -17.25
N GLU A 81 -9.07 3.13 -18.56
CA GLU A 81 -10.09 3.89 -19.28
C GLU A 81 -11.44 3.16 -19.18
N GLY A 82 -12.48 3.88 -18.75
CA GLY A 82 -13.82 3.33 -18.50
C GLY A 82 -14.02 2.76 -17.08
N ASP A 83 -12.97 2.61 -16.29
CA ASP A 83 -13.04 2.24 -14.88
C ASP A 83 -12.85 3.49 -14.01
N PRO A 84 -13.86 3.93 -13.24
CA PRO A 84 -13.71 5.09 -12.36
C PRO A 84 -12.76 4.82 -11.18
N GLU A 85 -12.46 3.56 -10.85
CA GLU A 85 -11.59 3.21 -9.74
C GLU A 85 -10.10 3.39 -10.11
N VAL A 86 -9.39 4.13 -9.25
CA VAL A 86 -7.93 4.12 -9.24
C VAL A 86 -7.46 2.99 -8.34
N HIS A 87 -6.87 1.97 -8.95
CA HIS A 87 -6.37 0.77 -8.27
C HIS A 87 -4.99 1.02 -7.67
N VAL A 88 -4.83 0.62 -6.42
CA VAL A 88 -3.56 0.69 -5.70
C VAL A 88 -2.83 -0.63 -5.89
N LEU A 89 -1.63 -0.55 -6.47
CA LEU A 89 -0.82 -1.71 -6.79
C LEU A 89 0.42 -1.79 -5.92
N ARG A 90 0.66 -2.97 -5.36
CA ARG A 90 1.87 -3.31 -4.62
C ARG A 90 2.85 -4.03 -5.56
N PRO A 91 4.10 -3.53 -5.70
CA PRO A 91 5.10 -4.24 -6.47
C PRO A 91 5.59 -5.48 -5.71
N THR A 92 5.84 -6.56 -6.43
CA THR A 92 6.52 -7.77 -5.96
C THR A 92 7.52 -8.21 -7.00
N MET A 93 8.73 -8.56 -6.59
CA MET A 93 9.75 -9.04 -7.52
C MET A 93 9.40 -10.44 -8.02
N GLY A 94 9.29 -10.59 -9.34
CA GLY A 94 9.15 -11.86 -10.02
C GLY A 94 10.51 -12.50 -10.34
N ALA A 95 10.46 -13.78 -10.77
CA ALA A 95 11.63 -14.46 -11.29
C ALA A 95 12.20 -13.70 -12.51
N GLY A 96 13.52 -13.62 -12.63
CA GLY A 96 14.19 -12.92 -13.74
C GLY A 96 14.33 -11.41 -13.58
N GLY A 97 13.89 -10.83 -12.45
CA GLY A 97 14.02 -9.40 -12.17
C GLY A 97 12.87 -8.55 -12.71
N ASP A 98 11.74 -9.18 -13.00
CA ASP A 98 10.50 -8.50 -13.35
C ASP A 98 9.81 -7.93 -12.10
N GLU A 99 9.05 -6.86 -12.27
CA GLU A 99 8.16 -6.33 -11.23
C GLU A 99 6.72 -6.72 -11.54
N ILE A 100 6.08 -7.43 -10.62
CA ILE A 100 4.67 -7.81 -10.72
C ILE A 100 3.86 -6.89 -9.81
N PHE A 101 2.92 -6.16 -10.39
CA PHE A 101 2.05 -5.23 -9.69
C PHE A 101 0.69 -5.86 -9.43
N GLN A 102 0.36 -6.01 -8.15
CA GLN A 102 -0.83 -6.70 -7.70
C GLN A 102 -1.74 -5.75 -6.91
N THR A 103 -3.05 -5.94 -7.01
CA THR A 103 -4.01 -5.28 -6.10
C THR A 103 -3.83 -5.80 -4.68
N GLU A 104 -4.51 -5.17 -3.72
CA GLU A 104 -4.52 -5.66 -2.34
C GLU A 104 -5.11 -7.06 -2.16
N ASN A 105 -5.90 -7.55 -3.13
CA ASN A 105 -6.46 -8.90 -3.15
C ASN A 105 -5.56 -9.92 -3.85
N GLY A 106 -4.38 -9.52 -4.34
CA GLY A 106 -3.44 -10.39 -5.07
C GLY A 106 -3.73 -10.53 -6.56
N ASP A 107 -4.68 -9.78 -7.12
CA ASP A 107 -4.92 -9.79 -8.56
C ASP A 107 -3.75 -9.10 -9.28
N VAL A 108 -3.05 -9.83 -10.13
CA VAL A 108 -2.02 -9.26 -11.01
C VAL A 108 -2.69 -8.34 -12.03
N ARG A 109 -2.28 -7.07 -12.05
CA ARG A 109 -2.78 -6.07 -12.99
C ARG A 109 -1.75 -5.67 -14.02
N LEU A 110 -0.49 -5.57 -13.62
CA LEU A 110 0.61 -5.20 -14.51
C LEU A 110 1.84 -6.05 -14.20
N ARG A 111 2.66 -6.30 -15.22
CA ARG A 111 4.03 -6.81 -15.08
C ARG A 111 4.96 -5.90 -15.86
N VAL A 112 6.01 -5.44 -15.22
CA VAL A 112 7.12 -4.74 -15.86
C VAL A 112 8.25 -5.73 -16.02
N THR A 113 8.63 -6.00 -17.25
CA THR A 113 9.77 -6.87 -17.56
C THR A 113 11.07 -6.20 -17.13
N SER A 114 12.12 -6.99 -16.92
CA SER A 114 13.47 -6.48 -16.61
C SER A 114 14.04 -5.48 -17.63
N HIS A 115 13.51 -5.46 -18.86
CA HIS A 115 13.88 -4.49 -19.90
C HIS A 115 12.96 -3.24 -19.93
N GLY A 116 12.00 -3.12 -19.02
CA GLY A 116 11.09 -1.98 -18.91
C GLY A 116 9.80 -2.10 -19.73
N GLY A 117 9.60 -3.19 -20.48
CA GLY A 117 8.34 -3.44 -21.20
C GLY A 117 7.19 -3.72 -20.23
N ILE A 118 6.01 -3.16 -20.51
CA ILE A 118 4.81 -3.33 -19.67
C ILE A 118 3.87 -4.35 -20.30
N ILE A 119 3.39 -5.28 -19.47
CA ILE A 119 2.36 -6.26 -19.80
C ILE A 119 1.17 -5.98 -18.89
N VAL A 120 0.00 -5.75 -19.49
CA VAL A 120 -1.25 -5.48 -18.78
C VAL A 120 -2.11 -6.73 -18.71
N TYR A 121 -2.72 -6.96 -17.55
CA TYR A 121 -3.66 -8.03 -17.28
C TYR A 121 -5.01 -7.44 -16.91
N THR A 122 -6.05 -7.87 -17.62
CA THR A 122 -7.44 -7.49 -17.34
C THR A 122 -8.32 -8.73 -17.26
N ARG A 123 -9.58 -8.57 -16.84
CA ARG A 123 -10.54 -9.69 -16.85
C ARG A 123 -10.72 -10.27 -18.26
N ALA A 124 -10.68 -9.44 -19.29
CA ALA A 124 -10.79 -9.85 -20.69
C ALA A 124 -9.46 -10.41 -21.26
N ILE A 125 -8.32 -9.90 -20.79
CA ILE A 125 -6.97 -10.28 -21.28
C ILE A 125 -6.21 -10.97 -20.15
N ARG A 126 -6.53 -12.25 -19.91
CA ARG A 126 -5.94 -13.04 -18.82
C ARG A 126 -4.53 -13.54 -19.12
N THR A 127 -4.18 -13.71 -20.39
CA THR A 127 -2.83 -14.10 -20.84
C THR A 127 -1.83 -12.93 -20.79
N GLY A 128 -2.33 -11.70 -20.61
CA GLY A 128 -1.56 -10.48 -20.70
C GLY A 128 -1.44 -9.96 -22.14
N ALA A 129 -1.36 -8.64 -22.28
CA ALA A 129 -1.02 -7.96 -23.53
C ALA A 129 0.09 -6.95 -23.30
N ALA A 130 1.02 -6.84 -24.26
CA ALA A 130 2.03 -5.79 -24.21
C ALA A 130 1.35 -4.42 -24.36
N ALA A 131 1.82 -3.44 -23.60
CA ALA A 131 1.35 -2.06 -23.68
C ALA A 131 2.53 -1.11 -23.94
N SER A 132 2.29 -0.14 -24.79
CA SER A 132 3.25 0.90 -25.17
C SER A 132 2.88 2.23 -24.52
N GLU A 133 3.88 3.03 -24.17
CA GLU A 133 3.67 4.37 -23.63
C GLU A 133 3.16 5.30 -24.74
N GLU A 134 2.07 6.03 -24.47
CA GLU A 134 1.53 7.05 -25.36
C GLU A 134 2.01 8.46 -24.98
N GLY A 135 2.29 8.69 -23.70
CA GLY A 135 2.82 9.96 -23.23
C GLY A 135 2.66 10.21 -21.73
N ARG A 136 3.25 11.31 -21.25
CA ARG A 136 3.17 11.73 -19.85
C ARG A 136 1.84 12.42 -19.55
N VAL A 137 1.30 12.18 -18.36
CA VAL A 137 0.06 12.80 -17.85
C VAL A 137 0.25 13.32 -16.43
N ALA A 138 -0.75 14.02 -15.90
CA ALA A 138 -0.75 14.48 -14.51
C ALA A 138 -0.80 13.29 -13.53
N PRO A 139 -0.15 13.40 -12.35
CA PRO A 139 -0.23 12.39 -11.30
C PRO A 139 -1.67 12.06 -10.89
N LEU A 140 -1.90 10.82 -10.51
CA LEU A 140 -3.17 10.35 -9.99
C LEU A 140 -3.26 10.74 -8.50
N THR A 141 -3.93 11.85 -8.24
CA THR A 141 -4.20 12.34 -6.88
C THR A 141 -5.71 12.40 -6.62
N PRO A 142 -6.16 12.10 -5.39
CA PRO A 142 -7.52 12.42 -4.99
C PRO A 142 -7.82 13.89 -5.19
N GLU A 143 -9.04 14.19 -5.61
CA GLU A 143 -9.53 15.55 -5.77
C GLU A 143 -9.71 16.24 -4.40
N ASP A 144 -9.25 17.47 -4.27
CA ASP A 144 -9.54 18.27 -3.08
C ASP A 144 -10.99 18.77 -3.12
N LEU A 145 -11.81 18.35 -2.14
CA LEU A 145 -13.23 18.63 -2.13
C LEU A 145 -13.63 19.60 -1.03
N ALA A 146 -14.35 20.65 -1.39
CA ALA A 146 -15.02 21.49 -0.42
C ALA A 146 -16.15 20.72 0.27
N PHE A 147 -16.43 21.04 1.54
CA PHE A 147 -17.44 20.33 2.33
C PHE A 147 -18.84 20.36 1.70
N ALA A 148 -19.24 21.51 1.13
CA ALA A 148 -20.53 21.63 0.44
C ALA A 148 -20.62 20.72 -0.80
N GLU A 149 -19.52 20.57 -1.54
CA GLU A 149 -19.48 19.70 -2.72
C GLU A 149 -19.49 18.22 -2.31
N MET A 150 -18.74 17.85 -1.27
CA MET A 150 -18.83 16.52 -0.67
C MET A 150 -20.30 16.20 -0.32
N GLN A 151 -20.99 17.08 0.41
CA GLN A 151 -22.39 16.83 0.79
C GLN A 151 -23.28 16.56 -0.42
N GLN A 152 -23.08 17.31 -1.51
CA GLN A 152 -23.83 17.12 -2.74
C GLN A 152 -23.51 15.78 -3.40
N ARG A 153 -22.23 15.40 -3.49
CA ARG A 153 -21.81 14.09 -4.00
C ARG A 153 -22.38 12.94 -3.16
N PHE A 154 -22.38 13.06 -1.83
CA PHE A 154 -22.98 12.06 -0.95
C PHE A 154 -24.49 11.91 -1.13
N ARG A 155 -25.23 12.99 -1.39
CA ARG A 155 -26.67 12.90 -1.71
C ARG A 155 -26.91 12.12 -3.01
N VAL A 156 -26.11 12.39 -4.04
CA VAL A 156 -26.18 11.67 -5.32
C VAL A 156 -25.80 10.19 -5.12
N LEU A 157 -24.71 9.95 -4.38
CA LEU A 157 -24.21 8.63 -4.06
C LEU A 157 -25.26 7.79 -3.33
N GLN A 158 -25.87 8.30 -2.26
CA GLN A 158 -26.93 7.58 -1.52
C GLN A 158 -28.07 7.13 -2.44
N ASN A 159 -28.52 8.00 -3.34
CA ASN A 159 -29.58 7.68 -4.31
C ASN A 159 -29.13 6.67 -5.37
N ARG A 160 -27.86 6.69 -5.77
CA ARG A 160 -27.28 5.70 -6.69
C ARG A 160 -27.16 4.34 -6.00
N THR A 161 -26.57 4.28 -4.81
CA THR A 161 -26.37 3.06 -4.02
C THR A 161 -27.70 2.38 -3.70
N ARG A 162 -28.73 3.15 -3.31
CA ARG A 162 -30.08 2.59 -3.08
C ARG A 162 -30.62 1.85 -4.31
N ARG A 163 -30.39 2.40 -5.50
CA ARG A 163 -30.85 1.80 -6.77
C ARG A 163 -30.06 0.57 -7.15
N SER A 164 -28.73 0.60 -6.97
CA SER A 164 -27.87 -0.52 -7.36
C SER A 164 -27.91 -1.68 -6.38
N VAL A 165 -28.01 -1.42 -5.08
CA VAL A 165 -28.08 -2.47 -4.04
C VAL A 165 -29.51 -2.95 -3.78
N GLY A 166 -30.52 -2.13 -4.09
CA GLY A 166 -31.93 -2.47 -3.90
C GLY A 166 -32.49 -2.17 -2.50
N GLN A 167 -31.67 -1.61 -1.59
CA GLN A 167 -32.08 -1.21 -0.23
C GLN A 167 -31.39 0.09 0.20
N PRO A 168 -31.98 0.85 1.15
CA PRO A 168 -31.34 2.06 1.66
C PRO A 168 -30.09 1.72 2.48
N ILE A 169 -28.98 2.42 2.19
CA ILE A 169 -27.73 2.32 2.94
C ILE A 169 -27.37 3.69 3.49
N MET A 170 -27.22 3.79 4.80
CA MET A 170 -26.84 5.04 5.46
C MET A 170 -25.32 5.17 5.48
N PHE A 171 -24.81 6.27 4.90
CA PHE A 171 -23.40 6.63 4.97
C PHE A 171 -23.17 7.63 6.11
N THR A 172 -22.23 7.34 6.99
CA THR A 172 -21.81 8.23 8.08
C THR A 172 -20.34 8.59 7.87
N VAL A 173 -20.04 9.89 7.88
CA VAL A 173 -18.69 10.44 7.68
C VAL A 173 -18.38 11.47 8.77
N PRO A 174 -17.11 11.79 9.03
CA PRO A 174 -16.75 12.82 10.00
C PRO A 174 -17.31 14.19 9.58
N ALA A 175 -17.78 14.98 10.54
CA ALA A 175 -18.40 16.29 10.26
C ALA A 175 -17.37 17.37 9.89
N GLN A 176 -16.12 17.20 10.29
CA GLN A 176 -15.03 18.16 10.06
C GLN A 176 -13.82 17.42 9.51
N MET A 177 -13.29 17.90 8.38
CA MET A 177 -12.09 17.38 7.76
C MET A 177 -11.51 18.41 6.77
N SER A 178 -10.24 18.23 6.38
CA SER A 178 -9.61 19.05 5.33
C SER A 178 -10.16 18.70 3.94
N PRO A 179 -10.00 19.59 2.93
CA PRO A 179 -10.42 19.30 1.56
C PRO A 179 -9.78 18.03 0.96
N GLN A 180 -8.51 17.78 1.26
CA GLN A 180 -7.81 16.57 0.85
C GLN A 180 -8.41 15.31 1.49
N ALA A 181 -8.72 15.37 2.79
CA ALA A 181 -9.40 14.26 3.47
C ALA A 181 -10.81 14.05 2.92
N ALA A 182 -11.49 15.12 2.52
CA ALA A 182 -12.79 15.06 1.90
C ALA A 182 -12.78 14.32 0.56
N GLY A 183 -11.75 14.54 -0.26
CA GLY A 183 -11.50 13.77 -1.48
C GLY A 183 -11.40 12.27 -1.24
N VAL A 184 -10.51 11.87 -0.32
CA VAL A 184 -10.27 10.45 -0.01
C VAL A 184 -11.50 9.79 0.61
N VAL A 185 -12.21 10.47 1.51
CA VAL A 185 -13.45 9.96 2.13
C VAL A 185 -14.56 9.78 1.10
N THR A 186 -14.73 10.74 0.19
CA THR A 186 -15.75 10.67 -0.85
C THR A 186 -15.47 9.50 -1.79
N ASP A 187 -14.24 9.35 -2.23
CA ASP A 187 -13.86 8.21 -3.07
C ASP A 187 -14.06 6.87 -2.33
N ALA A 188 -13.66 6.77 -1.06
CA ALA A 188 -13.89 5.55 -0.28
C ALA A 188 -15.39 5.20 -0.17
N ALA A 189 -16.27 6.22 -0.11
CA ALA A 189 -17.71 6.00 -0.14
C ALA A 189 -18.19 5.48 -1.50
N GLU A 190 -17.63 6.00 -2.61
CA GLU A 190 -17.91 5.50 -3.96
C GLU A 190 -17.45 4.05 -4.13
N ARG A 191 -16.24 3.70 -3.66
CA ARG A 191 -15.74 2.33 -3.64
C ARG A 191 -16.64 1.42 -2.81
N ALA A 192 -17.17 1.91 -1.69
CA ALA A 192 -18.11 1.16 -0.88
C ALA A 192 -19.43 0.92 -1.61
N ALA A 193 -19.99 1.93 -2.27
CA ALA A 193 -21.20 1.78 -3.06
C ALA A 193 -21.02 0.75 -4.21
N GLU A 194 -19.88 0.80 -4.88
CA GLU A 194 -19.50 -0.12 -5.96
C GLU A 194 -19.32 -1.55 -5.45
N GLY A 195 -18.51 -1.75 -4.41
CA GLY A 195 -18.29 -3.06 -3.81
C GLY A 195 -19.57 -3.70 -3.24
N LEU A 196 -20.47 -2.87 -2.68
CA LEU A 196 -21.78 -3.33 -2.20
C LEU A 196 -22.73 -3.70 -3.33
N ALA A 197 -22.70 -2.96 -4.46
CA ALA A 197 -23.51 -3.28 -5.64
C ALA A 197 -23.07 -4.59 -6.30
N GLU A 198 -21.78 -4.91 -6.25
CA GLU A 198 -21.23 -6.17 -6.76
C GLU A 198 -21.35 -7.36 -5.78
N ALA A 199 -21.79 -7.11 -4.54
CA ALA A 199 -21.99 -8.13 -3.52
C ALA A 199 -23.43 -8.68 -3.58
N PRO A 200 -23.65 -9.94 -4.01
CA PRO A 200 -24.99 -10.52 -4.03
C PRO A 200 -25.57 -10.61 -2.61
N MET A 201 -26.82 -10.15 -2.45
CA MET A 201 -27.60 -10.28 -1.21
C MET A 201 -26.89 -9.72 0.05
N THR A 202 -26.27 -8.54 -0.05
CA THR A 202 -25.65 -7.88 1.11
C THR A 202 -26.67 -7.48 2.18
N ASN A 203 -26.34 -7.77 3.44
CA ASN A 203 -27.12 -7.32 4.61
C ASN A 203 -26.64 -5.97 5.16
N VAL A 204 -25.70 -5.30 4.50
CA VAL A 204 -25.17 -4.02 4.97
C VAL A 204 -26.25 -2.94 4.86
N ARG A 205 -26.57 -2.32 6.00
CA ARG A 205 -27.51 -1.20 6.13
C ARG A 205 -26.81 0.11 6.43
N ARG A 206 -25.57 0.06 6.93
CA ARG A 206 -24.81 1.22 7.36
C ARG A 206 -23.36 1.10 6.93
N VAL A 207 -22.81 2.20 6.40
CA VAL A 207 -21.39 2.37 6.13
C VAL A 207 -20.89 3.52 6.99
N ILE A 208 -19.95 3.25 7.87
CA ILE A 208 -19.29 4.26 8.70
C ILE A 208 -17.88 4.42 8.18
N ILE A 209 -17.56 5.63 7.73
CA ILE A 209 -16.22 6.01 7.28
C ILE A 209 -15.56 6.84 8.39
N ALA A 210 -14.39 6.41 8.85
CA ALA A 210 -13.60 7.08 9.86
C ALA A 210 -12.22 7.41 9.32
N ILE A 211 -11.59 8.47 9.83
CA ILE A 211 -10.21 8.83 9.50
C ILE A 211 -9.28 8.21 10.53
N GLY A 212 -8.20 7.57 10.07
CA GLY A 212 -7.17 6.97 10.90
C GLY A 212 -5.78 7.04 10.25
N ARG A 213 -4.81 6.36 10.88
CA ARG A 213 -3.40 6.38 10.44
C ARG A 213 -3.11 5.39 9.31
N VAL A 214 -3.89 4.32 9.24
CA VAL A 214 -3.76 3.24 8.26
C VAL A 214 -5.16 2.89 7.73
N PRO A 215 -5.28 2.45 6.46
CA PRO A 215 -6.53 1.94 5.94
C PRO A 215 -6.94 0.66 6.66
N ALA A 216 -8.22 0.53 6.98
CA ALA A 216 -8.78 -0.69 7.56
C ALA A 216 -10.22 -0.90 7.10
N LEU A 217 -10.68 -2.14 7.13
CA LEU A 217 -12.00 -2.54 6.67
C LEU A 217 -12.52 -3.67 7.56
N ALA A 218 -13.74 -3.54 8.06
CA ALA A 218 -14.38 -4.57 8.87
C ALA A 218 -15.89 -4.56 8.68
N LEU A 219 -16.50 -5.75 8.70
CA LEU A 219 -17.95 -5.91 8.78
C LEU A 219 -18.34 -6.33 10.20
N ARG A 220 -19.28 -5.60 10.81
CA ARG A 220 -19.84 -5.90 12.15
C ARG A 220 -21.36 -5.91 12.05
N GLY A 221 -21.95 -7.10 12.00
CA GLY A 221 -23.38 -7.25 11.76
C GLY A 221 -23.79 -6.65 10.40
N ASP A 222 -24.67 -5.65 10.41
CA ASP A 222 -25.13 -4.91 9.23
C ASP A 222 -24.31 -3.63 8.93
N THR A 223 -23.24 -3.39 9.70
CA THR A 223 -22.46 -2.16 9.64
C THR A 223 -21.07 -2.43 9.07
N LEU A 224 -20.77 -1.81 7.94
CA LEU A 224 -19.45 -1.78 7.32
C LEU A 224 -18.64 -0.61 7.88
N LEU A 225 -17.54 -0.91 8.55
CA LEU A 225 -16.59 0.05 9.08
C LEU A 225 -15.43 0.20 8.08
N ILE A 226 -15.24 1.42 7.59
CA ILE A 226 -14.16 1.79 6.67
C ILE A 226 -13.29 2.81 7.38
N GLN A 227 -12.01 2.50 7.57
CA GLN A 227 -11.03 3.48 8.03
C GLN A 227 -10.19 3.93 6.84
N VAL A 228 -10.10 5.24 6.64
CA VAL A 228 -9.26 5.85 5.61
C VAL A 228 -8.07 6.59 6.21
N ALA A 229 -6.98 6.67 5.47
CA ALA A 229 -5.75 7.35 5.80
C ALA A 229 -5.43 8.40 4.73
N PRO A 230 -6.00 9.62 4.81
CA PRO A 230 -5.89 10.65 3.77
C PRO A 230 -4.47 11.00 3.34
N GLN A 231 -3.51 10.93 4.27
CA GLN A 231 -2.09 11.15 4.04
C GLN A 231 -1.45 10.18 3.02
N LEU A 232 -2.12 9.06 2.72
CA LEU A 232 -1.68 8.08 1.71
C LEU A 232 -2.42 8.26 0.36
N GLY A 233 -3.27 9.27 0.22
CA GLY A 233 -4.07 9.52 -0.98
C GLY A 233 -4.93 8.30 -1.35
N TYR A 234 -4.82 7.86 -2.61
CA TYR A 234 -5.55 6.69 -3.11
C TYR A 234 -5.15 5.38 -2.41
N ALA A 235 -3.91 5.25 -1.95
CA ALA A 235 -3.45 4.11 -1.15
C ALA A 235 -4.00 4.10 0.30
N GLY A 236 -4.68 5.18 0.70
CA GLY A 236 -5.25 5.36 2.02
C GLY A 236 -6.65 4.80 2.21
N ARG A 237 -7.22 4.10 1.24
CA ARG A 237 -8.58 3.55 1.33
C ARG A 237 -8.64 2.11 0.79
N PRO A 238 -9.61 1.30 1.24
CA PRO A 238 -9.90 0.01 0.63
C PRO A 238 -10.46 0.15 -0.79
N SER A 239 -10.14 -0.80 -1.66
CA SER A 239 -10.74 -0.95 -3.00
C SER A 239 -12.18 -1.44 -2.94
N SER A 240 -12.92 -1.24 -4.04
CA SER A 240 -14.27 -1.79 -4.21
C SER A 240 -14.29 -3.31 -4.03
N SER A 241 -13.27 -3.99 -4.58
CA SER A 241 -13.11 -5.43 -4.51
C SER A 241 -12.83 -5.95 -3.11
N ALA A 242 -12.02 -5.25 -2.30
CA ALA A 242 -11.83 -5.61 -0.89
C ALA A 242 -13.12 -5.44 -0.09
N ILE A 243 -13.88 -4.37 -0.35
CA ILE A 243 -15.19 -4.14 0.27
C ILE A 243 -16.15 -5.29 -0.05
N ARG A 244 -16.27 -5.64 -1.33
CA ARG A 244 -17.05 -6.79 -1.77
C ARG A 244 -16.62 -8.07 -1.05
N ASN A 245 -15.32 -8.36 -1.00
CA ASN A 245 -14.81 -9.59 -0.41
C ASN A 245 -15.08 -9.68 1.10
N VAL A 246 -14.94 -8.58 1.86
CA VAL A 246 -15.28 -8.54 3.29
C VAL A 246 -16.78 -8.75 3.50
N VAL A 247 -17.63 -8.12 2.67
CA VAL A 247 -19.08 -8.27 2.74
C VAL A 247 -19.52 -9.71 2.42
N MET A 248 -18.80 -10.37 1.51
CA MET A 248 -19.02 -11.76 1.13
C MET A 248 -18.38 -12.77 2.10
N GLY A 249 -17.73 -12.31 3.18
CA GLY A 249 -17.05 -13.18 4.14
C GLY A 249 -15.80 -13.88 3.60
N GLN A 250 -15.23 -13.41 2.48
CA GLN A 250 -14.05 -14.00 1.84
C GLN A 250 -12.73 -13.54 2.47
N VAL A 251 -12.74 -12.42 3.20
CA VAL A 251 -11.60 -11.91 3.96
C VAL A 251 -12.10 -11.44 5.32
N GLN A 252 -11.95 -12.25 6.36
CA GLN A 252 -12.12 -11.79 7.74
C GLN A 252 -10.80 -11.16 8.19
N GLY A 253 -10.79 -9.85 8.41
CA GLY A 253 -9.71 -9.20 9.16
C GLY A 253 -9.62 -9.81 10.57
N PRO A 254 -8.44 -9.78 11.23
CA PRO A 254 -8.26 -10.43 12.52
C PRO A 254 -9.32 -9.95 13.50
N GLU A 255 -10.04 -10.90 14.11
CA GLU A 255 -10.86 -10.62 15.27
C GLU A 255 -9.93 -10.11 16.39
N GLN A 256 -10.24 -8.92 16.92
CA GLN A 256 -9.60 -8.39 18.12
C GLN A 256 -10.47 -8.74 19.32
#